data_AF-W2MEA6-F1
#
_entry.id   AF-W2MEA6-F1
#
_cell.length_a   1.000
_cell.length_b   1.000
_cell.length_c   1.000
_cell.angle_alpha   90.00
_cell.angle_beta   90.00
_cell.angle_gamma   90.00
#
_symmetry.space_group_name_H-M   'P 1'
#
loop_
_entity.id
_entity.type
_entity.pdbx_description
1 polymer ?
#
loop_
_entity_poly.entity_id
_entity_poly.type
_entity_poly.pdbx_seq_one_letter_code
_entity_poly.pdbx_strand_id
1 'polypeptide(L)'
;MSLQCVIVLLIVVVGANSCYGIKDKADLVYSNSRLTRDKVVALATPRRLLRSTAAKTVEASTNDQSYEERAPVQMVTGNMAKLALSMKVNPEVFYKRLRFSKAVGKLGDNPEFLAWLQYVLKYRAKTGDATFPLVRLLDLLRNTRPDRDLVELFQSLRRIEGMMNTADKMQIDLFERSPDAHRMMNEMWLKSRESPRDIFSILELNKVWKNQNLIQWLRYTEMYRNELGVDSFSVFQTNQLLLEHTSPARLVVRLESIKKTPDLEMLAESMQSQLLQRMKITPRELLTQHLTVASLPPKNDPRYKVLERYALLYAARRGGGQATMEQVKALFARGEIFAALNAAEMV
;
A
#
# COMPACT_ATOMS: atom_id res chain seq x y z
N MET A 1 13.67 39.60 49.37
CA MET A 1 13.22 40.02 48.02
C MET A 1 14.42 39.85 47.09
N SER A 2 14.86 38.65 46.73
CA SER A 2 14.20 37.66 45.86
C SER A 2 14.06 38.14 44.42
N LEU A 3 15.15 38.11 43.64
CA LEU A 3 15.10 37.93 42.19
C LEU A 3 16.38 37.24 41.72
N GLN A 4 16.28 35.92 41.56
CA GLN A 4 17.27 35.09 40.89
C GLN A 4 17.12 35.30 39.37
N CYS A 5 18.14 35.84 38.72
CA CYS A 5 18.29 35.76 37.28
C CYS A 5 18.91 34.41 36.92
N VAL A 6 18.11 33.52 36.33
CA VAL A 6 18.57 32.27 35.72
C VAL A 6 19.12 32.59 34.33
N ILE A 7 20.45 32.48 34.18
CA ILE A 7 21.13 32.53 32.88
C ILE A 7 21.01 31.14 32.24
N VAL A 8 20.30 31.06 31.12
CA VAL A 8 20.19 29.85 30.29
C VAL A 8 21.39 29.81 29.35
N LEU A 9 22.29 28.85 29.57
CA LEU A 9 23.43 28.53 28.70
C LEU A 9 22.96 27.56 27.61
N LEU A 10 22.77 28.07 26.39
CA LEU A 10 22.58 27.27 25.18
C LEU A 10 23.93 26.81 24.65
N ILE A 11 24.22 25.52 24.79
CA ILE A 11 25.39 24.88 24.17
C ILE A 11 25.00 24.50 22.73
N VAL A 12 25.52 25.26 21.77
CA VAL A 12 25.53 24.90 20.35
C VAL A 12 26.79 24.09 20.09
N VAL A 13 26.65 22.78 19.87
CA VAL A 13 27.76 21.95 19.37
C VAL A 13 27.80 22.09 17.84
N VAL A 14 28.71 22.96 17.37
CA VAL A 14 29.18 22.98 15.99
C VAL A 14 30.22 21.88 15.85
N GLY A 15 29.86 20.80 15.17
CA GLY A 15 30.80 19.78 14.70
C GLY A 15 31.12 20.00 13.23
N ALA A 16 32.27 20.61 12.96
CA ALA A 16 32.91 20.60 11.65
C ALA A 16 34.02 19.54 11.62
N ASN A 17 34.40 19.13 10.40
CA ASN A 17 35.51 18.27 9.97
C ASN A 17 35.14 16.79 9.78
N SER A 18 35.55 16.07 8.73
CA SER A 18 36.31 16.42 7.53
C SER A 18 36.17 15.27 6.53
N CYS A 19 36.33 15.62 5.25
CA CYS A 19 36.38 14.75 4.08
C CYS A 19 37.39 13.60 4.17
N TYR A 20 37.04 12.45 3.60
CA TYR A 20 38.00 11.56 2.92
C TYR A 20 37.27 10.67 1.88
N GLY A 21 37.80 10.61 0.65
CA GLY A 21 37.68 9.44 -0.22
C GLY A 21 36.86 9.58 -1.51
N ILE A 22 37.43 10.32 -2.48
CA ILE A 22 37.04 10.27 -3.90
C ILE A 22 37.39 8.88 -4.49
N LYS A 23 36.45 8.28 -5.23
CA LYS A 23 36.72 7.38 -6.36
C LYS A 23 35.79 7.77 -7.52
N ASP A 24 36.40 8.37 -8.53
CA ASP A 24 36.04 8.39 -9.96
C ASP A 24 35.70 6.96 -10.46
N LYS A 25 34.94 6.67 -11.53
CA LYS A 25 34.31 7.42 -12.63
C LYS A 25 33.39 6.45 -13.43
N ALA A 26 32.58 7.04 -14.33
CA ALA A 26 31.85 6.48 -15.48
C ALA A 26 30.48 5.84 -15.20
N ASP A 27 29.40 6.11 -15.95
CA ASP A 27 29.12 7.03 -17.05
C ASP A 27 27.58 7.07 -17.28
N LEU A 28 27.13 7.99 -18.15
CA LEU A 28 25.81 8.10 -18.80
C LEU A 28 24.74 8.96 -18.08
N VAL A 29 24.67 10.27 -18.34
CA VAL A 29 24.00 10.95 -19.49
C VAL A 29 22.47 10.75 -19.51
N TYR A 30 21.72 11.77 -19.06
CA TYR A 30 20.72 12.41 -19.91
C TYR A 30 20.37 13.84 -19.43
N SER A 31 20.43 14.72 -20.42
CA SER A 31 20.22 16.16 -20.50
C SER A 31 18.91 16.71 -19.91
N ASN A 32 19.05 17.82 -19.16
CA ASN A 32 18.02 18.85 -18.97
C ASN A 32 18.34 20.03 -19.90
N SER A 33 17.40 20.42 -20.76
CA SER A 33 17.47 21.66 -21.53
C SER A 33 16.21 22.50 -21.31
N ARG A 34 16.35 23.55 -20.49
CA ARG A 34 15.50 24.76 -20.48
C ARG A 34 16.35 25.94 -20.92
N LEU A 35 16.06 26.51 -22.08
CA LEU A 35 16.42 27.85 -22.57
C LEU A 35 15.65 28.01 -23.91
N THR A 36 15.05 29.10 -24.32
CA THR A 36 14.80 30.44 -23.77
C THR A 36 13.69 31.08 -24.59
N ARG A 37 13.04 32.05 -23.97
CA ARG A 37 12.11 33.02 -24.52
C ARG A 37 12.81 33.89 -25.58
N ASP A 38 12.22 34.03 -26.77
CA ASP A 38 12.39 35.23 -27.59
C ASP A 38 11.07 35.68 -28.21
N LYS A 39 10.86 36.99 -28.13
CA LYS A 39 9.70 37.74 -28.60
C LYS A 39 9.93 38.14 -30.06
N VAL A 40 8.92 38.00 -30.89
CA VAL A 40 8.73 38.88 -32.06
C VAL A 40 7.30 39.41 -32.03
N VAL A 41 7.20 40.72 -32.16
CA VAL A 41 6.00 41.57 -32.15
C VAL A 41 5.63 41.94 -33.59
N ALA A 42 4.36 42.29 -33.77
CA ALA A 42 3.73 43.05 -34.87
C ALA A 42 2.99 42.15 -35.89
N LEU A 43 1.75 42.42 -36.32
CA LEU A 43 0.88 43.61 -36.29
C LEU A 43 -0.61 43.20 -36.20
N ALA A 44 -1.43 43.98 -35.48
CA ALA A 44 -2.87 44.09 -35.70
C ALA A 44 -3.12 44.98 -36.95
N THR A 45 -4.22 44.90 -37.70
CA THR A 45 -5.55 45.55 -37.50
C THR A 45 -6.49 45.17 -38.71
N PRO A 46 -7.76 45.62 -38.87
CA PRO A 46 -9.00 44.92 -38.45
C PRO A 46 -10.12 44.72 -39.52
N ARG A 47 -11.21 44.07 -39.07
CA ARG A 47 -12.66 44.21 -39.40
C ARG A 47 -13.13 44.19 -40.86
N ARG A 48 -14.03 43.24 -41.17
CA ARG A 48 -15.27 43.52 -41.91
C ARG A 48 -16.44 42.68 -41.37
N LEU A 49 -17.48 43.41 -40.95
CA LEU A 49 -18.83 42.96 -40.63
C LEU A 49 -19.60 42.73 -41.94
N LEU A 50 -20.39 41.67 -42.04
CA LEU A 50 -21.65 41.68 -42.80
C LEU A 50 -22.72 40.91 -42.03
N ARG A 51 -23.75 41.66 -41.62
CA ARG A 51 -25.09 41.21 -41.23
C ARG A 51 -25.96 41.28 -42.50
N SER A 52 -26.76 40.25 -42.77
CA SER A 52 -28.04 40.35 -43.49
C SER A 52 -28.84 39.09 -43.17
N THR A 53 -29.88 39.14 -42.34
CA THR A 53 -31.30 39.50 -42.58
C THR A 53 -32.15 38.25 -42.29
N ALA A 54 -33.16 38.42 -41.45
CA ALA A 54 -34.13 37.41 -41.10
C ALA A 54 -35.26 37.32 -42.14
N ALA A 55 -35.73 36.11 -42.44
CA ALA A 55 -37.13 35.82 -42.78
C ALA A 55 -37.43 34.33 -42.54
N LYS A 56 -38.55 34.07 -41.84
CA LYS A 56 -39.24 32.78 -41.62
C LYS A 56 -39.65 32.17 -42.99
N THR A 57 -39.94 30.89 -43.21
CA THR A 57 -40.73 29.93 -42.42
C THR A 57 -40.61 28.54 -43.10
N VAL A 58 -40.48 27.49 -42.29
CA VAL A 58 -40.98 26.11 -42.45
C VAL A 58 -40.96 25.46 -43.84
N GLU A 59 -40.15 24.41 -43.99
CA GLU A 59 -40.57 23.14 -44.57
C GLU A 59 -39.76 21.98 -43.97
N ALA A 60 -40.44 20.86 -43.79
CA ALA A 60 -40.05 19.75 -42.94
C ALA A 60 -38.85 18.95 -43.49
N SER A 61 -37.91 18.60 -42.60
CA SER A 61 -37.14 17.37 -42.73
C SER A 61 -36.98 16.70 -41.36
N THR A 62 -37.77 15.65 -41.19
CA THR A 62 -37.41 14.47 -40.40
C THR A 62 -36.02 14.01 -40.79
N ASN A 63 -35.07 14.00 -39.87
CA ASN A 63 -34.58 12.76 -39.25
C ASN A 63 -33.33 13.03 -38.39
N ASP A 64 -33.23 12.25 -37.31
CA ASP A 64 -32.02 11.84 -36.60
C ASP A 64 -31.00 12.89 -36.14
N GLN A 65 -30.95 13.07 -34.81
CA GLN A 65 -29.76 13.05 -33.93
C GLN A 65 -30.03 13.90 -32.69
N SER A 66 -30.81 13.39 -31.73
CA SER A 66 -30.82 13.99 -30.38
C SER A 66 -31.24 13.06 -29.23
N TYR A 67 -31.46 11.76 -29.47
CA TYR A 67 -32.06 10.86 -28.47
C TYR A 67 -31.04 10.09 -27.63
N GLU A 68 -29.79 9.95 -28.09
CA GLU A 68 -28.80 9.13 -27.38
C GLU A 68 -28.08 9.88 -26.26
N GLU A 69 -27.98 11.21 -26.31
CA GLU A 69 -27.17 11.96 -25.34
C GLU A 69 -27.89 12.23 -24.01
N ARG A 70 -29.21 12.00 -23.93
CA ARG A 70 -30.03 12.22 -22.70
C ARG A 70 -30.67 10.97 -22.10
N ALA A 71 -30.78 9.88 -22.85
CA ALA A 71 -31.46 8.67 -22.41
C ALA A 71 -30.73 7.87 -21.31
N PRO A 72 -29.39 7.74 -21.28
CA PRO A 72 -28.73 6.89 -20.29
C PRO A 72 -28.69 7.54 -18.89
N VAL A 73 -28.50 8.87 -18.81
CA VAL A 73 -28.56 9.64 -17.55
C VAL A 73 -29.88 9.44 -16.82
N GLN A 74 -31.02 9.42 -17.52
CA GLN A 74 -32.34 9.27 -16.90
C GLN A 74 -32.57 7.87 -16.31
N MET A 75 -31.91 6.83 -16.83
CA MET A 75 -32.21 5.43 -16.51
C MET A 75 -31.86 5.03 -15.07
N VAL A 76 -30.96 5.77 -14.41
CA VAL A 76 -30.53 5.51 -13.01
C VAL A 76 -30.73 6.75 -12.10
N THR A 77 -31.55 7.71 -12.53
CA THR A 77 -31.96 8.84 -11.67
C THR A 77 -32.94 8.40 -10.58
N GLY A 78 -33.15 9.26 -9.58
CA GLY A 78 -33.81 8.93 -8.32
C GLY A 78 -35.15 8.20 -8.44
N ASN A 79 -36.00 8.53 -9.42
CA ASN A 79 -37.31 7.87 -9.57
C ASN A 79 -37.18 6.48 -10.24
N MET A 80 -36.37 6.36 -11.28
CA MET A 80 -36.13 5.08 -11.95
C MET A 80 -35.35 4.11 -11.08
N ALA A 81 -34.34 4.58 -10.33
CA ALA A 81 -33.60 3.76 -9.38
C ALA A 81 -34.50 3.24 -8.24
N LYS A 82 -35.46 4.06 -7.77
CA LYS A 82 -36.46 3.62 -6.77
C LYS A 82 -37.38 2.53 -7.33
N LEU A 83 -37.90 2.71 -8.55
CA LEU A 83 -38.76 1.72 -9.21
C LEU A 83 -37.99 0.42 -9.51
N ALA A 84 -36.76 0.51 -10.03
CA ALA A 84 -35.91 -0.64 -10.26
C ALA A 84 -35.63 -1.41 -8.95
N LEU A 85 -35.40 -0.68 -7.86
CA LEU A 85 -35.17 -1.26 -6.55
C LEU A 85 -36.45 -1.88 -5.95
N SER A 86 -37.64 -1.33 -6.22
CA SER A 86 -38.91 -1.94 -5.80
C SER A 86 -39.16 -3.24 -6.54
N MET A 87 -38.88 -3.26 -7.85
CA MET A 87 -38.98 -4.44 -8.72
C MET A 87 -37.82 -5.43 -8.58
N LYS A 88 -36.80 -5.12 -7.75
CA LYS A 88 -35.58 -5.93 -7.58
C LYS A 88 -34.90 -6.26 -8.91
N VAL A 89 -34.77 -5.28 -9.79
CA VAL A 89 -34.10 -5.47 -11.10
C VAL A 89 -32.62 -5.78 -10.87
N ASN A 90 -32.11 -6.88 -11.42
CA ASN A 90 -30.71 -7.25 -11.26
C ASN A 90 -29.78 -6.13 -11.79
N PRO A 91 -28.80 -5.64 -10.99
CA PRO A 91 -27.91 -4.56 -11.41
C PRO A 91 -27.13 -4.80 -12.71
N GLU A 92 -26.87 -6.06 -13.05
CA GLU A 92 -26.19 -6.44 -14.30
C GLU A 92 -26.98 -6.05 -15.55
N VAL A 93 -28.31 -5.97 -15.46
CA VAL A 93 -29.18 -5.53 -16.57
C VAL A 93 -28.83 -4.09 -16.97
N PHE A 94 -28.67 -3.21 -15.99
CA PHE A 94 -28.27 -1.82 -16.23
C PHE A 94 -26.84 -1.75 -16.75
N TYR A 95 -25.92 -2.55 -16.19
CA TYR A 95 -24.53 -2.58 -16.63
C TYR A 95 -24.40 -2.88 -18.13
N LYS A 96 -25.12 -3.90 -18.61
CA LYS A 96 -25.17 -4.30 -20.02
C LYS A 96 -25.87 -3.26 -20.89
N ARG A 97 -26.99 -2.71 -20.43
CA ARG A 97 -27.81 -1.76 -21.20
C ARG A 97 -27.14 -0.39 -21.36
N LEU A 98 -26.49 0.10 -20.30
CA LEU A 98 -25.78 1.40 -20.29
C LEU A 98 -24.39 1.32 -20.94
N ARG A 99 -23.95 0.11 -21.35
CA ARG A 99 -22.71 -0.12 -22.09
C ARG A 99 -21.50 0.58 -21.42
N PHE A 100 -21.39 0.53 -20.10
CA PHE A 100 -20.25 1.10 -19.36
C PHE A 100 -18.89 0.54 -19.80
N SER A 101 -18.91 -0.67 -20.39
CA SER A 101 -17.77 -1.29 -21.07
C SER A 101 -17.22 -0.48 -22.25
N LYS A 102 -18.05 0.37 -22.88
CA LYS A 102 -17.68 1.22 -24.02
C LYS A 102 -17.44 2.68 -23.64
N ALA A 103 -17.66 3.06 -22.37
CA ALA A 103 -17.47 4.44 -21.94
C ALA A 103 -15.99 4.83 -22.06
N VAL A 104 -15.70 5.89 -22.81
CA VAL A 104 -14.35 6.43 -22.97
C VAL A 104 -13.96 7.19 -21.70
N GLY A 105 -12.71 7.01 -21.26
CA GLY A 105 -12.17 7.70 -20.09
C GLY A 105 -12.41 6.98 -18.76
N LYS A 106 -12.20 7.72 -17.67
CA LYS A 106 -12.19 7.20 -16.30
C LYS A 106 -13.61 6.91 -15.83
N LEU A 107 -13.84 5.66 -15.42
CA LEU A 107 -15.16 5.21 -15.01
C LEU A 107 -15.65 5.92 -13.74
N GLY A 108 -14.72 6.30 -12.85
CA GLY A 108 -15.02 7.06 -11.63
C GLY A 108 -15.51 8.48 -11.88
N ASP A 109 -15.25 9.05 -13.06
CA ASP A 109 -15.69 10.40 -13.44
C ASP A 109 -17.04 10.36 -14.19
N ASN A 110 -17.55 9.17 -14.49
CA ASN A 110 -18.82 8.99 -15.20
C ASN A 110 -19.99 9.03 -14.18
N PRO A 111 -20.84 10.08 -14.21
CA PRO A 111 -21.94 10.22 -13.25
C PRO A 111 -23.00 9.11 -13.36
N GLU A 112 -23.20 8.54 -14.56
CA GLU A 112 -24.12 7.43 -14.78
C GLU A 112 -23.58 6.15 -14.14
N PHE A 113 -22.28 5.91 -14.25
CA PHE A 113 -21.64 4.78 -13.58
C PHE A 113 -21.73 4.92 -12.07
N LEU A 114 -21.48 6.12 -11.52
CA LEU A 114 -21.61 6.36 -10.08
C LEU A 114 -23.06 6.17 -9.60
N ALA A 115 -24.05 6.63 -10.37
CA ALA A 115 -25.46 6.40 -10.07
C ALA A 115 -25.80 4.90 -10.09
N TRP A 116 -25.29 4.15 -11.08
CA TRP A 116 -25.43 2.71 -11.16
C TRP A 116 -24.76 1.98 -10.00
N LEU A 117 -23.56 2.40 -9.58
CA LEU A 117 -22.88 1.81 -8.45
C LEU A 117 -23.66 2.06 -7.14
N GLN A 118 -24.19 3.26 -6.95
CA GLN A 118 -25.09 3.55 -5.82
C GLN A 118 -26.34 2.66 -5.85
N TYR A 119 -26.90 2.41 -7.04
CA TYR A 119 -27.99 1.46 -7.21
C TYR A 119 -27.58 0.05 -6.80
N VAL A 120 -26.41 -0.45 -7.22
CA VAL A 120 -25.89 -1.76 -6.81
C VAL A 120 -25.82 -1.86 -5.29
N LEU A 121 -25.30 -0.83 -4.61
CA LEU A 121 -25.20 -0.84 -3.15
C LEU A 121 -26.57 -0.86 -2.46
N LYS A 122 -27.53 -0.06 -2.93
CA LYS A 122 -28.91 -0.07 -2.42
C LYS A 122 -29.61 -1.39 -2.69
N TYR A 123 -29.38 -1.99 -3.86
CA TYR A 123 -29.88 -3.31 -4.22
C TYR A 123 -29.38 -4.37 -3.24
N ARG A 124 -28.05 -4.44 -3.03
CA ARG A 124 -27.42 -5.37 -2.08
C ARG A 124 -27.96 -5.20 -0.66
N ALA A 125 -28.06 -3.96 -0.18
CA ALA A 125 -28.61 -3.67 1.15
C ALA A 125 -30.06 -4.14 1.31
N LYS A 126 -30.87 -4.07 0.25
CA LYS A 126 -32.29 -4.47 0.27
C LYS A 126 -32.51 -5.97 0.08
N THR A 127 -31.72 -6.61 -0.79
CA THR A 127 -31.93 -8.01 -1.20
C THR A 127 -30.97 -8.99 -0.53
N GLY A 128 -30.06 -8.50 0.30
CA GLY A 128 -28.97 -9.27 0.88
C GLY A 128 -27.76 -9.38 -0.06
N ASP A 129 -26.59 -9.44 0.57
CA ASP A 129 -25.28 -9.44 -0.09
C ASP A 129 -25.06 -10.67 -1.00
N ALA A 130 -25.69 -11.80 -0.70
CA ALA A 130 -25.59 -13.04 -1.47
C ALA A 130 -26.24 -12.92 -2.87
N THR A 131 -27.24 -12.06 -3.02
CA THR A 131 -27.98 -11.89 -4.29
C THR A 131 -27.14 -11.19 -5.35
N PHE A 132 -26.20 -10.33 -4.93
CA PHE A 132 -25.23 -9.69 -5.82
C PHE A 132 -23.93 -9.42 -5.07
N PRO A 133 -23.05 -10.42 -4.92
CA PRO A 133 -21.84 -10.28 -4.12
C PRO A 133 -20.83 -9.34 -4.80
N LEU A 134 -19.99 -8.64 -4.01
CA LEU A 134 -19.00 -7.68 -4.56
C LEU A 134 -18.05 -8.35 -5.56
N VAL A 135 -17.74 -9.62 -5.33
CA VAL A 135 -16.96 -10.46 -6.25
C VAL A 135 -17.55 -10.48 -7.67
N ARG A 136 -18.88 -10.52 -7.80
CA ARG A 136 -19.58 -10.49 -9.09
C ARG A 136 -19.50 -9.10 -9.74
N LEU A 137 -19.55 -8.04 -8.94
CA LEU A 137 -19.32 -6.68 -9.43
C LEU A 137 -17.89 -6.55 -9.97
N LEU A 138 -16.89 -7.09 -9.26
CA LEU A 138 -15.51 -7.12 -9.75
C LEU A 138 -15.38 -7.90 -11.06
N ASP A 139 -16.03 -9.06 -11.19
CA ASP A 139 -16.01 -9.85 -12.44
C ASP A 139 -16.56 -9.05 -13.64
N LEU A 140 -17.68 -8.34 -13.45
CA LEU A 140 -18.25 -7.49 -14.50
C LEU A 140 -17.27 -6.39 -14.94
N LEU A 141 -16.59 -5.77 -13.99
CA LEU A 141 -15.63 -4.71 -14.25
C LEU A 141 -14.36 -5.25 -14.94
N ARG A 142 -13.78 -6.36 -14.46
CA ARG A 142 -12.59 -6.98 -15.05
C ARG A 142 -12.81 -7.52 -16.45
N ASN A 143 -14.01 -7.98 -16.77
CA ASN A 143 -14.35 -8.44 -18.11
C ASN A 143 -14.38 -7.33 -19.16
N THR A 144 -14.33 -6.06 -18.75
CA THR A 144 -14.52 -4.92 -19.65
C THR A 144 -13.46 -3.85 -19.53
N ARG A 145 -12.66 -3.87 -18.45
CA ARG A 145 -11.63 -2.88 -18.15
C ARG A 145 -10.34 -3.58 -17.71
N PRO A 146 -9.17 -3.06 -18.13
CA PRO A 146 -7.90 -3.58 -17.64
C PRO A 146 -7.75 -3.28 -16.15
N ASP A 147 -6.96 -4.09 -15.44
CA ASP A 147 -6.77 -3.93 -14.00
C ASP A 147 -6.25 -2.53 -13.61
N ARG A 148 -5.47 -1.86 -14.49
CA ARG A 148 -5.03 -0.46 -14.29
C ARG A 148 -6.20 0.50 -14.06
N ASP A 149 -7.23 0.44 -14.91
CA ASP A 149 -8.41 1.28 -14.81
C ASP A 149 -9.18 0.99 -13.51
N LEU A 150 -9.18 -0.28 -13.07
CA LEU A 150 -9.86 -0.71 -11.86
C LEU A 150 -9.14 -0.26 -10.60
N VAL A 151 -7.80 -0.29 -10.58
CA VAL A 151 -7.02 0.30 -9.49
C VAL A 151 -7.33 1.78 -9.36
N GLU A 152 -7.32 2.54 -10.47
CA GLU A 152 -7.66 3.97 -10.46
C GLU A 152 -9.09 4.21 -9.97
N LEU A 153 -10.05 3.42 -10.46
CA LEU A 153 -11.44 3.50 -10.05
C LEU A 153 -11.61 3.24 -8.55
N PHE A 154 -11.09 2.12 -8.04
CA PHE A 154 -11.29 1.78 -6.64
C PHE A 154 -10.58 2.77 -5.72
N GLN A 155 -9.45 3.33 -6.14
CA GLN A 155 -8.80 4.38 -5.39
C GLN A 155 -9.60 5.70 -5.41
N SER A 156 -10.23 6.06 -6.53
CA SER A 156 -11.08 7.26 -6.58
C SER A 156 -12.35 7.11 -5.73
N LEU A 157 -12.94 5.91 -5.71
CA LEU A 157 -14.13 5.62 -4.92
C LEU A 157 -13.90 5.78 -3.41
N ARG A 158 -12.68 5.58 -2.90
CA ARG A 158 -12.37 5.82 -1.48
C ARG A 158 -12.61 7.26 -1.04
N ARG A 159 -12.58 8.22 -1.97
CA ARG A 159 -12.82 9.64 -1.70
C ARG A 159 -14.30 10.04 -1.74
N ILE A 160 -15.19 9.11 -2.11
CA ILE A 160 -16.62 9.35 -2.12
C ILE A 160 -17.20 8.97 -0.76
N GLU A 161 -18.00 9.86 -0.18
CA GLU A 161 -18.67 9.62 1.09
C GLU A 161 -19.46 8.31 1.06
N GLY A 162 -19.26 7.47 2.09
CA GLY A 162 -19.91 6.17 2.22
C GLY A 162 -19.37 5.05 1.31
N MET A 163 -18.37 5.29 0.47
CA MET A 163 -17.83 4.30 -0.47
C MET A 163 -16.52 3.64 -0.03
N MET A 164 -15.80 4.21 0.94
CA MET A 164 -14.48 3.75 1.38
C MET A 164 -14.42 2.24 1.66
N ASN A 165 -15.31 1.72 2.52
CA ASN A 165 -15.31 0.28 2.85
C ASN A 165 -15.60 -0.63 1.66
N THR A 166 -16.42 -0.17 0.70
CA THR A 166 -16.70 -0.94 -0.53
C THR A 166 -15.47 -0.93 -1.43
N ALA A 167 -14.84 0.23 -1.57
CA ALA A 167 -13.64 0.40 -2.36
C ALA A 167 -12.47 -0.42 -1.80
N ASP A 168 -12.24 -0.42 -0.49
CA ASP A 168 -11.20 -1.23 0.16
C ASP A 168 -11.43 -2.73 -0.08
N LYS A 169 -12.68 -3.20 0.01
CA LYS A 169 -13.04 -4.59 -0.34
C LYS A 169 -12.74 -4.91 -1.82
N MET A 170 -13.06 -4.00 -2.73
CA MET A 170 -12.74 -4.18 -4.15
C MET A 170 -11.24 -4.20 -4.41
N GLN A 171 -10.47 -3.40 -3.66
CA GLN A 171 -9.02 -3.36 -3.77
C GLN A 171 -8.40 -4.69 -3.34
N ILE A 172 -8.79 -5.25 -2.17
CA ILE A 172 -8.27 -6.54 -1.75
C ILE A 172 -8.74 -7.69 -2.66
N ASP A 173 -10.00 -7.68 -3.11
CA ASP A 173 -10.48 -8.68 -4.05
C ASP A 173 -9.69 -8.64 -5.37
N LEU A 174 -9.41 -7.45 -5.91
CA LEU A 174 -8.58 -7.28 -7.10
C LEU A 174 -7.14 -7.74 -6.85
N PHE A 175 -6.56 -7.35 -5.72
CA PHE A 175 -5.20 -7.73 -5.31
C PHE A 175 -5.05 -9.25 -5.23
N GLU A 176 -6.01 -9.97 -4.65
CA GLU A 176 -5.96 -11.43 -4.51
C GLU A 176 -6.12 -12.16 -5.85
N ARG A 177 -6.78 -11.53 -6.83
CA ARG A 177 -7.08 -12.13 -8.14
C ARG A 177 -6.09 -11.77 -9.23
N SER A 178 -5.29 -10.74 -9.02
CA SER A 178 -4.37 -10.21 -10.03
C SER A 178 -3.03 -9.84 -9.40
N PRO A 179 -2.04 -10.74 -9.47
CA PRO A 179 -0.65 -10.41 -9.13
C PRO A 179 -0.10 -9.22 -9.94
N ASP A 180 -0.54 -9.07 -11.20
CA ASP A 180 -0.14 -7.96 -12.07
C ASP A 180 -0.63 -6.61 -11.53
N ALA A 181 -1.76 -6.59 -10.81
CA ALA A 181 -2.28 -5.37 -10.19
C ALA A 181 -1.42 -4.88 -9.01
N HIS A 182 -0.61 -5.73 -8.36
CA HIS A 182 0.10 -5.37 -7.11
C HIS A 182 0.98 -4.14 -7.28
N ARG A 183 1.74 -4.07 -8.38
CA ARG A 183 2.62 -2.91 -8.64
C ARG A 183 1.81 -1.63 -8.86
N MET A 184 0.76 -1.72 -9.68
CA MET A 184 -0.10 -0.57 -9.98
C MET A 184 -0.84 -0.08 -8.72
N MET A 185 -1.27 -0.98 -7.85
CA MET A 185 -1.88 -0.65 -6.57
C MET A 185 -0.88 0.08 -5.66
N ASN A 186 0.34 -0.43 -5.52
CA ASN A 186 1.39 0.24 -4.75
C ASN A 186 1.63 1.68 -5.27
N GLU A 187 1.81 1.84 -6.58
CA GLU A 187 1.99 3.17 -7.20
C GLU A 187 0.81 4.10 -6.92
N MET A 188 -0.42 3.59 -7.02
CA MET A 188 -1.64 4.37 -6.81
C MET A 188 -1.89 4.75 -5.34
N TRP A 189 -1.56 3.86 -4.41
CA TRP A 189 -1.57 4.12 -2.98
C TRP A 189 -0.55 5.20 -2.61
N LEU A 190 0.67 5.09 -3.15
CA LEU A 190 1.73 6.06 -2.91
C LEU A 190 1.35 7.45 -3.46
N LYS A 191 0.85 7.49 -4.69
CA LYS A 191 0.35 8.71 -5.32
C LYS A 191 -0.77 9.37 -4.52
N SER A 192 -1.60 8.55 -3.87
CA SER A 192 -2.69 9.02 -3.01
C SER A 192 -2.25 9.30 -1.57
N ARG A 193 -0.97 9.05 -1.24
CA ARG A 193 -0.38 9.17 0.10
C ARG A 193 -1.12 8.35 1.16
N GLU A 194 -1.56 7.16 0.78
CA GLU A 194 -2.19 6.23 1.72
C GLU A 194 -1.17 5.78 2.76
N SER A 195 -1.50 5.88 4.05
CA SER A 195 -0.52 5.50 5.07
C SER A 195 -0.27 3.99 5.03
N PRO A 196 0.92 3.50 5.41
CA PRO A 196 1.14 2.07 5.59
C PRO A 196 0.13 1.43 6.55
N ARG A 197 -0.40 2.17 7.53
CA ARG A 197 -1.47 1.69 8.42
C ARG A 197 -2.80 1.47 7.68
N ASP A 198 -3.16 2.35 6.75
CA ASP A 198 -4.37 2.18 5.93
C ASP A 198 -4.21 0.98 4.98
N ILE A 199 -3.06 0.86 4.33
CA ILE A 199 -2.78 -0.28 3.44
C ILE A 199 -2.74 -1.61 4.21
N PHE A 200 -2.27 -1.60 5.46
CA PHE A 200 -2.33 -2.76 6.34
C PHE A 200 -3.78 -3.25 6.55
N SER A 201 -4.71 -2.30 6.72
CA SER A 201 -6.15 -2.58 6.86
C SER A 201 -6.78 -3.05 5.55
N ILE A 202 -6.45 -2.40 4.42
CA ILE A 202 -6.95 -2.79 3.10
C ILE A 202 -6.51 -4.22 2.76
N LEU A 203 -5.26 -4.56 3.03
CA LEU A 203 -4.72 -5.91 2.80
C LEU A 203 -5.17 -6.95 3.84
N GLU A 204 -6.09 -6.58 4.72
CA GLU A 204 -6.71 -7.39 5.77
C GLU A 204 -5.71 -8.10 6.71
N LEU A 205 -4.52 -7.54 6.89
CA LEU A 205 -3.47 -8.13 7.72
C LEU A 205 -3.81 -8.10 9.23
N ASN A 206 -4.76 -7.27 9.62
CA ASN A 206 -5.37 -7.25 10.95
C ASN A 206 -6.33 -8.44 11.20
N LYS A 207 -6.81 -9.09 10.14
CA LYS A 207 -7.76 -10.22 10.22
C LYS A 207 -7.10 -11.55 9.86
N VAL A 208 -6.41 -11.59 8.72
CA VAL A 208 -5.83 -12.81 8.16
C VAL A 208 -4.35 -12.56 7.85
N TRP A 209 -3.49 -13.32 8.52
CA TRP A 209 -2.05 -13.21 8.35
C TRP A 209 -1.56 -13.97 7.10
N LYS A 210 -1.86 -13.47 5.90
CA LYS A 210 -1.39 -14.05 4.63
C LYS A 210 0.04 -13.60 4.31
N ASN A 211 0.94 -14.55 4.03
CA ASN A 211 2.35 -14.24 3.76
C ASN A 211 2.53 -13.32 2.54
N GLN A 212 1.77 -13.53 1.46
CA GLN A 212 1.88 -12.69 0.25
C GLN A 212 1.44 -11.25 0.53
N ASN A 213 0.32 -11.05 1.24
CA ASN A 213 -0.17 -9.73 1.65
C ASN A 213 0.87 -9.03 2.53
N LEU A 214 1.49 -9.75 3.47
CA LEU A 214 2.53 -9.19 4.33
C LEU A 214 3.75 -8.72 3.52
N ILE A 215 4.23 -9.55 2.59
CA ILE A 215 5.37 -9.19 1.73
C ILE A 215 5.05 -7.94 0.92
N GLN A 216 3.85 -7.86 0.34
CA GLN A 216 3.46 -6.69 -0.45
C GLN A 216 3.24 -5.44 0.41
N TRP A 217 2.70 -5.60 1.63
CA TRP A 217 2.60 -4.50 2.58
C TRP A 217 3.97 -3.97 3.00
N LEU A 218 4.96 -4.84 3.23
CA LEU A 218 6.33 -4.43 3.53
C LEU A 218 6.98 -3.70 2.35
N ARG A 219 6.75 -4.18 1.11
CA ARG A 219 7.20 -3.48 -0.11
C ARG A 219 6.61 -2.09 -0.22
N TYR A 220 5.30 -1.99 0.00
CA TYR A 220 4.61 -0.70 0.01
C TYR A 220 5.19 0.22 1.09
N THR A 221 5.37 -0.31 2.30
CA THR A 221 5.92 0.43 3.44
C THR A 221 7.32 0.95 3.13
N GLU A 222 8.19 0.14 2.54
CA GLU A 222 9.53 0.57 2.15
C GLU A 222 9.49 1.66 1.08
N MET A 223 8.65 1.48 0.05
CA MET A 223 8.46 2.46 -1.00
C MET A 223 7.93 3.80 -0.46
N TYR A 224 6.96 3.75 0.47
CA TYR A 224 6.41 4.93 1.15
C TYR A 224 7.47 5.68 1.95
N ARG A 225 8.30 4.95 2.70
CA ARG A 225 9.41 5.52 3.49
C ARG A 225 10.50 6.13 2.61
N ASN A 226 10.79 5.51 1.47
CA ASN A 226 11.79 6.04 0.53
C ASN A 226 11.32 7.32 -0.14
N GLU A 227 10.03 7.42 -0.47
CA GLU A 227 9.45 8.60 -1.12
C GLU A 227 9.21 9.77 -0.15
N LEU A 228 8.69 9.48 1.06
CA LEU A 228 8.25 10.52 2.01
C LEU A 228 9.22 10.73 3.18
N GLY A 229 10.35 10.02 3.20
CA GLY A 229 11.35 10.06 4.26
C GLY A 229 11.20 8.93 5.27
N VAL A 230 12.32 8.45 5.80
CA VAL A 230 12.39 7.24 6.65
C VAL A 230 11.57 7.34 7.94
N ASP A 231 11.30 8.56 8.41
CA ASP A 231 10.51 8.86 9.61
C ASP A 231 9.00 8.94 9.35
N SER A 232 8.56 8.97 8.08
CA SER A 232 7.14 8.98 7.72
C SER A 232 6.40 7.72 8.19
N PHE A 233 7.12 6.59 8.27
CA PHE A 233 6.66 5.37 8.91
C PHE A 233 7.88 4.53 9.33
N SER A 234 8.43 4.82 10.50
CA SER A 234 9.69 4.22 10.97
C SER A 234 9.65 2.68 11.08
N VAL A 235 10.82 2.04 11.12
CA VAL A 235 10.96 0.60 11.45
C VAL A 235 10.28 0.27 12.79
N PHE A 236 10.31 1.21 13.73
CA PHE A 236 9.61 1.11 15.00
C PHE A 236 8.10 1.02 14.84
N GLN A 237 7.49 1.95 14.11
CA GLN A 237 6.05 1.94 13.83
C GLN A 237 5.64 0.70 13.03
N THR A 238 6.47 0.28 12.08
CA THR A 238 6.27 -0.94 11.28
C THR A 238 6.19 -2.18 12.19
N ASN A 239 7.17 -2.35 13.08
CA ASN A 239 7.17 -3.43 14.05
C ASN A 239 6.00 -3.34 15.03
N GLN A 240 5.70 -2.15 15.56
CA GLN A 240 4.60 -1.98 16.51
C GLN A 240 3.27 -2.40 15.91
N LEU A 241 2.95 -1.97 14.68
CA LEU A 241 1.71 -2.35 14.01
C LEU A 241 1.59 -3.87 13.83
N LEU A 242 2.68 -4.54 13.43
CA LEU A 242 2.68 -6.00 13.31
C LEU A 242 2.49 -6.69 14.67
N LEU A 243 3.10 -6.15 15.73
CA LEU A 243 2.99 -6.71 17.09
C LEU A 243 1.60 -6.57 17.71
N GLU A 244 0.72 -5.73 17.16
CA GLU A 244 -0.71 -5.71 17.53
C GLU A 244 -1.41 -7.04 17.20
N HIS A 245 -0.83 -7.85 16.31
CA HIS A 245 -1.46 -9.07 15.75
C HIS A 245 -0.58 -10.33 15.83
N THR A 246 0.67 -10.23 16.29
CA THR A 246 1.56 -11.39 16.48
C THR A 246 2.54 -11.19 17.64
N SER A 247 3.08 -12.28 18.18
CA SER A 247 4.14 -12.19 19.19
C SER A 247 5.48 -11.77 18.57
N PRO A 248 6.39 -11.14 19.34
CA PRO A 248 7.74 -10.80 18.88
C PRO A 248 8.50 -12.00 18.34
N ALA A 249 8.44 -13.14 19.03
CA ALA A 249 9.13 -14.36 18.63
C ALA A 249 8.63 -14.92 17.28
N ARG A 250 7.31 -14.91 17.04
CA ARG A 250 6.76 -15.31 15.74
C ARG A 250 7.18 -14.33 14.63
N LEU A 251 7.23 -13.04 14.94
CA LEU A 251 7.60 -12.01 13.98
C LEU A 251 9.07 -12.12 13.56
N VAL A 252 10.01 -12.30 14.50
CA VAL A 252 11.45 -12.39 14.17
C VAL A 252 11.78 -13.58 13.27
N VAL A 253 11.12 -14.73 13.47
CA VAL A 253 11.25 -15.92 12.61
C VAL A 253 10.70 -15.66 11.21
N ARG A 254 9.57 -14.95 11.13
CA ARG A 254 8.98 -14.60 9.84
C ARG A 254 9.88 -13.63 9.08
N LEU A 255 10.43 -12.62 9.76
CA LEU A 255 11.39 -11.69 9.16
C LEU A 255 12.66 -12.40 8.68
N GLU A 256 13.12 -13.45 9.38
CA GLU A 256 14.24 -14.26 8.92
C GLU A 256 13.97 -14.94 7.57
N SER A 257 12.72 -15.34 7.34
CA SER A 257 12.31 -15.89 6.05
C SER A 257 12.22 -14.81 4.97
N ILE A 258 11.72 -13.62 5.33
CA ILE A 258 11.53 -12.49 4.42
C ILE A 258 12.87 -11.91 3.94
N LYS A 259 13.93 -11.98 4.74
CA LYS A 259 15.30 -11.59 4.34
C LYS A 259 15.79 -12.24 3.05
N LYS A 260 15.24 -13.39 2.66
CA LYS A 260 15.53 -14.05 1.38
C LYS A 260 14.92 -13.34 0.16
N THR A 261 14.11 -12.31 0.39
CA THR A 261 13.50 -11.48 -0.65
C THR A 261 14.42 -10.27 -0.86
N PRO A 262 15.15 -10.19 -1.99
CA PRO A 262 16.24 -9.21 -2.15
C PRO A 262 15.83 -7.75 -1.91
N ASP A 263 14.63 -7.37 -2.37
CA ASP A 263 14.11 -6.00 -2.21
C ASP A 263 13.64 -5.66 -0.79
N LEU A 264 13.53 -6.66 0.10
CA LEU A 264 13.13 -6.49 1.49
C LEU A 264 14.23 -6.86 2.49
N GLU A 265 15.39 -7.29 2.03
CA GLU A 265 16.44 -7.81 2.92
C GLU A 265 16.82 -6.79 4.00
N MET A 266 17.15 -5.56 3.59
CA MET A 266 17.57 -4.50 4.52
C MET A 266 16.46 -4.10 5.49
N LEU A 267 15.20 -4.01 5.01
CA LEU A 267 14.06 -3.69 5.87
C LEU A 267 13.84 -4.79 6.89
N ALA A 268 13.76 -6.05 6.44
CA ALA A 268 13.51 -7.20 7.31
C ALA A 268 14.63 -7.38 8.34
N GLU A 269 15.89 -7.14 7.94
CA GLU A 269 17.06 -7.16 8.82
C GLU A 269 16.99 -6.06 9.89
N SER A 270 16.61 -4.85 9.51
CA SER A 270 16.45 -3.71 10.42
C SER A 270 15.32 -3.97 11.43
N MET A 271 14.19 -4.48 10.94
CA MET A 271 13.05 -4.85 11.77
C MET A 271 13.41 -5.96 12.75
N GLN A 272 14.04 -7.04 12.28
CA GLN A 272 14.43 -8.18 13.11
C GLN A 272 15.44 -7.76 14.18
N SER A 273 16.45 -6.97 13.80
CA SER A 273 17.44 -6.44 14.74
C SER A 273 16.80 -5.62 15.85
N GLN A 274 15.90 -4.69 15.49
CA GLN A 274 15.21 -3.86 16.49
C GLN A 274 14.33 -4.69 17.44
N LEU A 275 13.65 -5.73 16.93
CA LEU A 275 12.84 -6.64 17.75
C LEU A 275 13.71 -7.43 18.72
N LEU A 276 14.72 -8.15 18.21
CA LEU A 276 15.66 -8.92 19.02
C LEU A 276 16.32 -8.03 20.07
N GLN A 277 16.63 -6.78 19.71
CA GLN A 277 17.22 -5.84 20.64
C GLN A 277 16.34 -5.49 21.84
N ARG A 278 15.02 -5.66 21.75
CA ARG A 278 14.07 -5.28 22.80
C ARG A 278 13.49 -6.47 23.55
N MET A 279 13.76 -7.68 23.08
CA MET A 279 13.35 -8.89 23.78
C MET A 279 14.04 -8.96 25.14
N LYS A 280 13.24 -9.20 26.19
CA LYS A 280 13.67 -9.26 27.59
C LYS A 280 13.79 -10.69 28.13
N ILE A 281 13.59 -11.68 27.27
CA ILE A 281 13.64 -13.10 27.63
C ILE A 281 15.04 -13.66 27.40
N THR A 282 15.37 -14.81 27.96
CA THR A 282 16.63 -15.50 27.64
C THR A 282 16.54 -16.24 26.30
N PRO A 283 17.67 -16.58 25.66
CA PRO A 283 17.69 -17.47 24.52
C PRO A 283 16.99 -18.81 24.77
N ARG A 284 17.10 -19.38 25.98
CA ARG A 284 16.37 -20.58 26.39
C ARG A 284 14.87 -20.35 26.49
N GLU A 285 14.42 -19.23 27.04
CA GLU A 285 12.99 -18.88 27.07
C GLU A 285 12.45 -18.69 25.66
N LEU A 286 13.21 -18.05 24.76
CA LEU A 286 12.83 -17.92 23.35
C LEU A 286 12.64 -19.31 22.70
N LEU A 287 13.59 -20.22 22.91
CA LEU A 287 13.49 -21.59 22.40
C LEU A 287 12.25 -22.30 22.96
N THR A 288 12.11 -22.33 24.29
CA THR A 288 11.13 -23.17 24.98
C THR A 288 9.69 -22.66 24.84
N GLN A 289 9.48 -21.34 24.94
CA GLN A 289 8.14 -20.76 25.00
C GLN A 289 7.59 -20.38 23.62
N HIS A 290 8.45 -20.20 22.61
CA HIS A 290 8.02 -19.54 21.39
C HIS A 290 8.48 -20.17 20.07
N LEU A 291 9.53 -20.99 20.10
CA LEU A 291 10.07 -21.65 18.90
C LEU A 291 9.85 -23.17 18.89
N THR A 292 9.25 -23.73 19.95
CA THR A 292 9.13 -25.18 20.16
C THR A 292 8.30 -25.90 19.10
N VAL A 293 8.87 -27.01 18.65
CA VAL A 293 8.23 -28.17 18.02
C VAL A 293 8.67 -29.38 18.85
N ALA A 294 8.02 -30.53 18.71
CA ALA A 294 8.41 -31.77 19.37
C ALA A 294 9.89 -32.18 19.14
N SER A 295 10.59 -31.55 18.21
CA SER A 295 12.01 -31.74 17.88
C SER A 295 12.74 -30.40 17.69
N LEU A 296 14.06 -30.39 17.89
CA LEU A 296 14.92 -29.24 17.57
C LEU A 296 14.83 -28.89 16.07
N PRO A 297 14.82 -27.60 15.70
CA PRO A 297 14.79 -27.19 14.31
C PRO A 297 16.09 -27.60 13.60
N PRO A 298 16.06 -27.99 12.31
CA PRO A 298 17.28 -28.23 11.54
C PRO A 298 18.03 -26.91 11.27
N LYS A 299 19.34 -27.00 10.96
CA LYS A 299 20.21 -25.81 10.78
C LYS A 299 19.74 -24.82 9.71
N ASN A 300 19.03 -25.31 8.69
CA ASN A 300 18.49 -24.49 7.60
C ASN A 300 17.16 -23.80 7.96
N ASP A 301 16.57 -24.12 9.11
CA ASP A 301 15.32 -23.56 9.59
C ASP A 301 15.51 -22.09 10.06
N PRO A 302 14.61 -21.17 9.68
CA PRO A 302 14.65 -19.78 10.15
C PRO A 302 14.70 -19.64 11.68
N ARG A 303 14.08 -20.55 12.43
CA ARG A 303 14.10 -20.55 13.90
C ARG A 303 15.49 -20.83 14.44
N TYR A 304 16.24 -21.74 13.80
CA TYR A 304 17.62 -22.04 14.17
C TYR A 304 18.49 -20.80 14.05
N LYS A 305 18.41 -20.11 12.90
CA LYS A 305 19.17 -18.88 12.63
C LYS A 305 18.80 -17.75 13.58
N VAL A 306 17.51 -17.57 13.87
CA VAL A 306 17.05 -16.58 14.85
C VAL A 306 17.59 -16.88 16.24
N LEU A 307 17.57 -18.14 16.65
CA LEU A 307 18.04 -18.55 17.97
C LEU A 307 19.55 -18.33 18.13
N GLU A 308 20.33 -18.71 17.11
CA GLU A 308 21.79 -18.45 17.07
C GLU A 308 22.08 -16.95 17.16
N ARG A 309 21.43 -16.15 16.32
CA ARG A 309 21.59 -14.70 16.30
C ARG A 309 21.23 -14.08 17.65
N TYR A 310 20.13 -14.52 18.25
CA TYR A 310 19.67 -13.98 19.52
C TYR A 310 20.59 -14.36 20.67
N ALA A 311 21.10 -15.59 20.71
CA ALA A 311 22.06 -16.04 21.71
C ALA A 311 23.35 -15.21 21.69
N LEU A 312 23.89 -14.94 20.50
CA LEU A 312 25.06 -14.07 20.33
C LEU A 312 24.77 -12.63 20.79
N LEU A 313 23.64 -12.06 20.37
CA LEU A 313 23.24 -10.72 20.80
C LEU A 313 23.06 -10.64 22.32
N TYR A 314 22.44 -11.65 22.92
CA TYR A 314 22.18 -11.73 24.36
C TYR A 314 23.50 -11.78 25.15
N ALA A 315 24.41 -12.66 24.77
CA ALA A 315 25.70 -12.82 25.41
C ALA A 315 26.53 -11.53 25.30
N ALA A 316 26.57 -10.89 24.12
CA ALA A 316 27.27 -9.63 23.93
C ALA A 316 26.75 -8.52 24.88
N ARG A 317 25.43 -8.42 25.07
CA ARG A 317 24.80 -7.43 25.97
C ARG A 317 25.10 -7.64 27.44
N ARG A 318 25.39 -8.89 27.82
CA ARG A 318 25.77 -9.26 29.18
C ARG A 318 27.26 -9.04 29.46
N GLY A 319 28.03 -8.59 28.47
CA GLY A 319 29.47 -8.36 28.60
C GLY A 319 30.33 -9.52 28.08
N GLY A 320 29.75 -10.43 27.30
CA GLY A 320 30.44 -11.59 26.77
C GLY A 320 31.51 -11.17 25.77
N GLY A 321 32.76 -11.55 26.06
CA GLY A 321 33.88 -11.27 25.18
C GLY A 321 33.86 -12.11 23.90
N GLN A 322 34.84 -11.83 23.03
CA GLN A 322 34.99 -12.52 21.74
C GLN A 322 35.06 -14.05 21.89
N ALA A 323 35.76 -14.55 22.92
CA ALA A 323 35.89 -15.98 23.19
C ALA A 323 34.52 -16.66 23.41
N THR A 324 33.64 -16.03 24.20
CA THR A 324 32.28 -16.51 24.42
C THR A 324 31.49 -16.51 23.11
N MET A 325 31.58 -15.45 22.30
CA MET A 325 30.86 -15.39 21.03
C MET A 325 31.30 -16.50 20.06
N GLU A 326 32.60 -16.74 19.95
CA GLU A 326 33.14 -17.83 19.11
C GLU A 326 32.75 -19.21 19.64
N GLN A 327 32.73 -19.40 20.96
CA GLN A 327 32.22 -20.63 21.58
C GLN A 327 30.75 -20.88 21.23
N VAL A 328 29.90 -19.86 21.38
CA VAL A 328 28.46 -19.95 21.04
C VAL A 328 28.28 -20.31 19.57
N LYS A 329 28.96 -19.62 18.64
CA LYS A 329 28.93 -19.92 17.20
C LYS A 329 29.36 -21.36 16.92
N ALA A 330 30.45 -21.82 17.51
CA ALA A 330 30.96 -23.17 17.29
C ALA A 330 29.97 -24.26 17.76
N LEU A 331 29.29 -24.03 18.89
CA LEU A 331 28.27 -24.94 19.41
C LEU A 331 27.03 -24.99 18.50
N PHE A 332 26.56 -23.85 17.99
CA PHE A 332 25.53 -23.82 16.95
C PHE A 332 26.01 -24.49 15.65
N ALA A 333 27.26 -24.32 15.23
CA ALA A 333 27.78 -25.00 14.05
C ALA A 333 27.77 -26.54 14.20
N ARG A 334 27.93 -27.06 15.43
CA ARG A 334 27.85 -28.51 15.72
C ARG A 334 26.43 -29.04 15.95
N GLY A 335 25.43 -28.18 16.12
CA GLY A 335 24.06 -28.60 16.45
C GLY A 335 23.80 -28.76 17.95
N GLU A 336 24.75 -28.34 18.79
CA GLU A 336 24.68 -28.45 20.25
C GLU A 336 23.91 -27.26 20.85
N ILE A 337 22.64 -27.10 20.47
CA ILE A 337 21.82 -25.92 20.81
C ILE A 337 21.84 -25.64 22.31
N PHE A 338 21.52 -26.61 23.17
CA PHE A 338 21.44 -26.38 24.62
C PHE A 338 22.77 -25.95 25.24
N ALA A 339 23.89 -26.49 24.76
CA ALA A 339 25.22 -26.07 25.19
C ALA A 339 25.52 -24.64 24.71
N ALA A 340 25.13 -24.28 23.49
CA ALA A 340 25.26 -22.92 22.97
C ALA A 340 24.47 -21.90 23.81
N LEU A 341 23.22 -22.24 24.18
CA LEU A 341 22.39 -21.37 25.02
C LEU A 341 22.96 -21.24 26.43
N ASN A 342 23.47 -22.33 27.02
CA ASN A 342 24.19 -22.28 28.31
C ASN A 342 25.38 -21.30 28.24
N ALA A 343 26.23 -21.45 27.23
CA ALA A 343 27.40 -20.59 27.05
C ALA A 343 27.01 -19.11 26.88
N ALA A 344 25.90 -18.83 26.20
CA ALA A 344 25.40 -17.47 26.02
C ALA A 344 24.80 -16.85 27.30
N GLU A 345 24.25 -17.67 28.19
CA GLU A 345 23.55 -17.24 29.41
C GLU A 345 24.45 -17.18 30.66
N MET A 346 25.62 -17.83 30.65
CA MET A 346 26.59 -17.86 31.77
C MET A 346 27.52 -16.63 31.84
N VAL A 347 27.23 -15.60 31.05
CA VAL A 347 28.06 -14.39 30.88
C VAL A 347 27.80 -13.35 31.96
#